data_AF-A0A5B7FQS0-F1
#
_entry.id   AF-A0A5B7FQS0-F1
#
_cell.length_a   1.000
_cell.length_b   1.000
_cell.length_c   1.000
_cell.angle_alpha   90.00
_cell.angle_beta   90.00
_cell.angle_gamma   90.00
#
_symmetry.space_group_name_H-M   'P 1'
#
loop_
_entity.id
_entity.type
_entity.pdbx_description
1 polymer ?
#
loop_
_entity_poly.entity_id
_entity_poly.type
_entity_poly.pdbx_seq_one_letter_code
_entity_poly.pdbx_strand_id
1 'polypeptide(L)' 'MLDKAPEKLEPYPTVLAHVQKVREIPSIKNWIETSPQTQF' A
#
# COMPACT_ATOMS: atom_id res chain seq x y z
N MET A 1 -8.15 -6.90 -0.96
CA MET A 1 -6.99 -7.69 -0.46
C MET A 1 -5.92 -6.85 0.27
N LEU A 2 -5.97 -5.52 0.21
CA LEU A 2 -4.88 -4.65 0.72
C LEU A 2 -4.96 -4.31 2.21
N ASP A 3 -6.09 -4.56 2.87
CA ASP A 3 -6.27 -4.33 4.31
C ASP A 3 -5.48 -5.30 5.20
N LYS A 4 -4.89 -6.36 4.62
CA LYS A 4 -4.14 -7.41 5.35
C LYS A 4 -2.61 -7.25 5.30
N ALA A 5 -2.10 -6.27 4.55
CA ALA A 5 -0.67 -5.98 4.50
C ALA A 5 -0.07 -5.34 5.78
N PRO A 6 -0.81 -4.56 6.61
CA PRO A 6 -0.21 -3.89 7.76
C PRO A 6 0.38 -4.86 8.80
N GLU A 7 -0.37 -5.91 9.15
CA GLU A 7 0.00 -6.86 10.23
C GLU A 7 1.33 -7.59 9.96
N LYS A 8 1.67 -7.83 8.69
CA LYS A 8 2.90 -8.56 8.33
C LYS A 8 4.15 -7.69 8.34
N LEU A 9 3.98 -6.36 8.28
CA LEU A 9 5.07 -5.39 8.18
C LEU A 9 5.38 -4.71 9.51
N GLU A 10 4.61 -4.98 10.57
CA GLU A 10 4.85 -4.44 11.92
C GLU A 10 6.28 -4.68 12.44
N PRO A 11 6.95 -5.84 12.22
CA PRO A 11 8.33 -6.04 12.65
C PRO A 11 9.36 -5.23 11.85
N TYR A 12 8.97 -4.59 10.75
CA TYR A 12 9.86 -3.93 9.78
C TYR A 12 9.47 -2.45 9.59
N PRO A 13 9.71 -1.58 10.59
CA PRO A 13 9.20 -0.21 10.60
C PRO A 13 9.68 0.64 9.42
N THR A 14 10.92 0.45 8.98
CA THR A 14 11.46 1.17 7.81
C THR A 14 10.76 0.79 6.51
N VAL A 15 10.41 -0.50 6.36
CA VAL A 15 9.68 -0.99 5.19
C VAL A 15 8.26 -0.46 5.20
N LEU A 16 7.61 -0.46 6.37
CA LEU A 16 6.27 0.11 6.54
C LEU A 16 6.24 1.59 6.17
N ALA A 17 7.19 2.38 6.68
CA ALA A 17 7.31 3.80 6.35
C ALA A 17 7.57 4.03 4.86
N HIS A 18 8.37 3.17 4.21
CA HIS A 18 8.59 3.25 2.77
C HIS A 18 7.31 2.97 1.98
N VAL A 19 6.55 1.94 2.33
CA VAL A 19 5.28 1.60 1.67
C VAL A 19 4.28 2.74 1.81
N GLN A 20 4.15 3.32 3.00
CA GLN A 20 3.28 4.48 3.24
C GLN A 20 3.70 5.67 2.38
N LYS A 21 5.00 6.01 2.39
CA LYS A 21 5.55 7.10 1.58
C LYS A 21 5.25 6.95 0.09
N VAL A 22 5.41 5.75 -0.47
CA VAL A 22 5.15 5.48 -1.90
C VAL A 22 3.66 5.61 -2.21
N ARG A 23 2.78 5.12 -1.32
CA ARG A 23 1.32 5.17 -1.53
C ARG A 23 0.71 6.56 -1.37
N GLU A 24 1.39 7.48 -0.69
CA GLU A 24 0.96 8.88 -0.57
C GLU A 24 1.24 9.71 -1.82
N ILE A 25 2.06 9.21 -2.76
CA ILE A 25 2.37 9.91 -4.01
C ILE A 25 1.05 10.09 -4.81
N PRO A 26 0.64 11.33 -5.17
CA PRO A 26 -0.70 11.59 -5.69
C PRO A 26 -1.11 10.74 -6.90
N SER A 27 -0.19 10.52 -7.84
CA SER A 27 -0.44 9.70 -9.03
C SER A 27 -0.64 8.22 -8.69
N ILE A 28 0.16 7.69 -7.76
CA ILE A 28 0.07 6.30 -7.30
C ILE A 28 -1.18 6.10 -6.47
N LYS A 29 -1.49 7.03 -5.56
CA LYS A 29 -2.71 7.02 -4.75
C LYS A 29 -3.95 6.97 -5.63
N ASN A 30 -4.03 7.89 -6.60
CA ASN A 30 -5.14 7.94 -7.55
C ASN A 30 -5.25 6.64 -8.38
N TRP A 31 -4.12 6.06 -8.80
CA TRP A 31 -4.14 4.77 -9.51
C TRP A 31 -4.64 3.62 -8.64
N ILE A 32 -4.18 3.51 -7.39
CA ILE A 32 -4.62 2.48 -6.45
C ILE A 32 -6.14 2.57 -6.22
N GLU A 33 -6.67 3.78 -6.07
CA GLU A 33 -8.11 4.04 -5.85
C GLU A 33 -8.98 3.73 -7.08
N THR A 34 -8.45 3.90 -8.29
CA THR A 34 -9.23 3.75 -9.55
C THR A 34 -8.96 2.46 -10.32
N SER A 35 -7.86 1.75 -10.01
CA SER A 35 -7.48 0.53 -10.70
C SER A 35 -8.52 -0.60 -10.52
N PRO A 36 -8.71 -1.46 -11.54
CA PRO A 36 -9.61 -2.60 -11.43
C PRO A 36 -9.23 -3.50 -10.26
N GLN A 37 -10.23 -3.87 -9.45
CA GLN A 37 -10.03 -4.84 -8.38
C GLN A 37 -10.01 -6.24 -8.99
N THR A 38 -8.82 -6.84 -9.07
CA THR A 38 -8.65 -8.23 -9.48
C THR A 38 -8.52 -9.15 -8.27
N GLN A 39 -8.79 -10.44 -8.49
CA GLN A 39 -8.66 -11.43 -7.43
C GLN A 39 -7.18 -11.65 -7.05
N PHE A 40 -6.28 -11.54 -8.03
CA PHE A 40 -4.82 -11.59 -7.92
C PHE A 40 -4.19 -10.70 -8.99
#